data_AF-A0A938BTA8-F1
#
_entry.id   AF-A0A938BTA8-F1
#
_cell.length_a   1.000
_cell.length_b   1.000
_cell.length_c   1.000
_cell.angle_alpha   90.00
_cell.angle_beta   90.00
_cell.angle_gamma   90.00
#
_symmetry.space_group_name_H-M   'P 1'
#
loop_
_entity.id
_entity.type
_entity.pdbx_description
1 polymer ?
#
loop_
_entity_poly.entity_id
_entity_poly.type
_entity_poly.pdbx_seq_one_letter_code
_entity_poly.pdbx_strand_id
1 'polypeptide(L)'
;MTRPMVLALNCPCCGNQFKATSLFSANTCGPLTTDLYRHARGLPHLPFMVHSCSQCGYSGLEGDFSSEAVTPALKEWVQQNVMPTVDHRNVGARYENSARIAEHRGASAFQVANIWLRAGWCESQGSEAGVRFRREAVTRFEAAMDKGLVPRDELAIATYLIGELHRRIGNQDKAGLWFSRVPEAVGDNAEQKWLIDLAIQQSTEPKEFVDEEART
;
A
#
# COMPACT_ATOMS: atom_id res chain seq x y z
N MET A 1 12.20 16.73 13.39
CA MET A 1 10.72 16.74 13.48
C MET A 1 10.17 16.71 12.08
N THR A 2 9.17 15.85 11.82
CA THR A 2 8.42 15.81 10.57
C THR A 2 7.73 17.16 10.35
N ARG A 3 7.98 17.83 9.24
CA ARG A 3 7.43 19.17 8.94
C ARG A 3 6.56 19.12 7.69
N PRO A 4 5.24 19.39 7.80
CA PRO A 4 4.38 19.57 6.64
C PRO A 4 4.80 20.79 5.83
N MET A 5 4.69 20.67 4.51
CA MET A 5 4.82 21.77 3.57
C MET A 5 3.66 21.76 2.59
N VAL A 6 3.32 22.94 2.07
CA VAL A 6 2.26 23.09 1.07
C VAL A 6 2.90 23.13 -0.32
N LEU A 7 2.45 22.24 -1.19
CA LEU A 7 2.80 22.17 -2.60
C LEU A 7 1.66 22.80 -3.42
N ALA A 8 2.00 23.49 -4.51
CA ALA A 8 1.03 23.84 -5.53
C ALA A 8 1.16 22.85 -6.69
N LEU A 9 0.08 22.10 -6.98
CA LEU A 9 0.05 21.10 -8.04
C LEU A 9 -0.95 21.51 -9.12
N ASN A 10 -0.62 21.20 -10.37
CA ASN A 10 -1.54 21.31 -11.49
C ASN A 10 -1.97 19.90 -11.91
N CYS A 11 -3.27 19.64 -11.98
CA CYS A 11 -3.76 18.33 -12.38
C CYS A 11 -3.52 18.09 -13.88
N PRO A 12 -2.73 17.06 -14.27
CA PRO A 12 -2.47 16.79 -15.69
C PRO A 12 -3.70 16.27 -16.44
N CYS A 13 -4.74 15.80 -15.72
CA CYS A 13 -5.98 15.33 -16.32
C CYS A 13 -6.94 16.46 -16.72
N CYS A 14 -7.23 17.38 -15.80
CA CYS A 14 -8.25 18.43 -16.01
C CYS A 14 -7.73 19.87 -15.94
N GLY A 15 -6.44 20.09 -15.66
CA GLY A 15 -5.83 21.42 -15.56
C GLY A 15 -6.16 22.19 -14.27
N ASN A 16 -6.89 21.59 -13.34
CA ASN A 16 -7.21 22.22 -12.06
C ASN A 16 -5.95 22.41 -11.21
N GLN A 17 -5.71 23.64 -10.76
CA GLN A 17 -4.66 23.95 -9.79
C GLN A 17 -5.18 23.76 -8.37
N PHE A 18 -4.41 23.08 -7.52
CA PHE A 18 -4.79 22.84 -6.13
C PHE A 18 -3.57 22.81 -5.22
N LYS A 19 -3.82 23.04 -3.92
CA LYS A 19 -2.81 22.93 -2.88
C LYS A 19 -2.84 21.52 -2.30
N ALA A 20 -1.68 20.89 -2.20
CA ALA A 20 -1.50 19.62 -1.52
C ALA A 20 -0.55 19.80 -0.34
N THR A 21 -0.66 18.93 0.67
CA THR A 21 0.29 18.89 1.78
C THR A 21 1.22 17.71 1.58
N SER A 22 2.53 17.96 1.62
CA SER A 22 3.59 16.94 1.62
C SER A 22 4.47 17.10 2.85
N LEU A 23 5.41 16.19 3.06
CA LEU A 23 6.33 16.22 4.18
C LEU A 23 7.74 16.50 3.68
N PHE A 24 8.40 17.49 4.27
CA PHE A 24 9.80 17.80 3.97
C PHE A 24 10.75 16.66 4.38
N SER A 25 10.40 15.98 5.47
CA SER A 25 11.07 14.78 5.93
C SER A 25 10.09 13.91 6.71
N ALA A 26 10.22 12.60 6.57
CA ALA A 26 9.55 11.60 7.39
C ALA A 26 10.58 10.87 8.25
N ASN A 27 10.14 10.37 9.40
CA ASN A 27 10.95 9.46 10.21
C ASN A 27 10.25 8.10 10.27
N THR A 28 11.04 7.04 10.47
CA THR A 28 10.58 5.66 10.61
C THR A 28 10.91 5.12 12.00
N CYS A 29 10.93 5.99 13.01
CA CYS A 29 11.38 5.65 14.37
C CYS A 29 10.27 5.11 15.28
N GLY A 30 9.08 4.80 14.74
CA GLY A 30 7.98 4.22 15.48
C GLY A 30 7.96 2.69 15.39
N PRO A 31 6.99 2.05 16.07
CA PRO A 31 6.85 0.61 16.08
C PRO A 31 6.56 0.05 14.68
N LEU A 32 7.02 -1.18 14.44
CA LEU A 32 6.73 -1.95 13.24
C LEU A 32 5.53 -2.85 13.49
N THR A 33 4.45 -2.69 12.72
CA THR A 33 3.32 -3.61 12.76
C THR A 33 3.65 -4.91 12.04
N THR A 34 2.89 -5.95 12.33
CA THR A 34 3.12 -7.30 11.78
C THR A 34 2.72 -7.41 10.32
N ASP A 35 1.92 -6.48 9.78
CA ASP A 35 1.75 -6.29 8.33
C ASP A 35 2.82 -5.39 7.70
N LEU A 36 3.97 -5.26 8.37
CA LEU A 36 5.20 -4.61 7.91
C LEU A 36 5.08 -3.09 7.68
N TYR A 37 4.12 -2.43 8.33
CA TYR A 37 4.05 -0.98 8.36
C TYR A 37 4.88 -0.40 9.50
N ARG A 38 5.94 0.34 9.15
CA ARG A 38 6.74 1.08 10.12
C ARG A 38 6.12 2.44 10.41
N HIS A 39 5.59 2.60 11.62
CA HIS A 39 5.03 3.87 12.05
C HIS A 39 6.10 4.95 12.15
N ALA A 40 5.70 6.19 11.90
CA ALA A 40 6.50 7.35 12.26
C ALA A 40 6.29 7.68 13.75
N ARG A 41 7.32 8.18 14.41
CA ARG A 41 7.13 8.86 15.70
C ARG A 41 6.60 10.26 15.42
N GLY A 42 5.34 10.50 15.78
CA GLY A 42 4.62 11.75 15.51
C GLY A 42 3.71 11.65 14.29
N LEU A 43 3.87 12.56 13.33
CA LEU A 43 2.97 12.66 12.18
C LEU A 43 3.20 11.49 11.19
N PRO A 44 2.16 10.70 10.84
CA PRO A 44 2.28 9.60 9.89
C PRO A 44 2.55 10.12 8.47
N HIS A 45 3.36 9.40 7.69
CA HIS A 45 3.78 9.85 6.37
C HIS A 45 2.82 9.46 5.25
N LEU A 46 2.20 8.27 5.31
CA LEU A 46 1.32 7.77 4.25
C LEU A 46 0.20 8.75 3.86
N PRO A 47 -0.48 9.46 4.77
CA PRO A 47 -1.52 10.43 4.40
C PRO A 47 -1.06 11.58 3.51
N PHE A 48 0.25 11.79 3.36
CA PHE A 48 0.84 12.89 2.62
C PHE A 48 1.57 12.44 1.34
N MET A 49 1.67 11.13 1.07
CA MET A 49 2.38 10.65 -0.13
C MET A 49 1.54 10.71 -1.41
N VAL A 50 0.23 10.43 -1.29
CA VAL A 50 -0.69 10.45 -2.43
C VAL A 50 -1.48 11.76 -2.42
N HIS A 51 -1.43 12.47 -3.54
CA HIS A 51 -2.17 13.69 -3.77
C HIS A 51 -3.31 13.42 -4.75
N SER A 52 -4.41 14.17 -4.60
CA SER A 52 -5.60 13.98 -5.42
C SER A 52 -6.18 15.31 -5.85
N CYS A 53 -6.50 15.40 -7.14
CA CYS A 53 -7.20 16.55 -7.69
C CYS A 53 -8.61 16.63 -7.08
N SER A 54 -8.97 17.79 -6.53
CA SER A 54 -10.30 18.03 -5.96
C SER A 54 -11.45 18.08 -6.98
N GLN A 55 -11.13 18.18 -8.27
CA GLN A 55 -12.13 18.27 -9.36
C GLN A 55 -12.37 16.91 -10.03
N CYS A 56 -11.34 16.26 -10.58
CA CYS A 56 -11.50 15.00 -11.32
C CYS A 56 -11.10 13.75 -10.54
N GLY A 57 -10.52 13.90 -9.34
CA GLY A 57 -10.07 12.78 -8.51
C GLY A 57 -8.81 12.07 -8.98
N TYR A 58 -8.16 12.54 -10.05
CA TYR A 58 -6.84 12.02 -10.46
C TYR A 58 -5.90 12.02 -9.25
N SER A 59 -5.35 10.84 -8.95
CA SER A 59 -4.60 10.58 -7.73
C SER A 59 -3.28 9.88 -8.06
N GLY A 60 -2.20 10.28 -7.40
CA GLY A 60 -0.87 9.74 -7.63
C GLY A 60 0.16 10.33 -6.67
N LEU A 61 1.42 9.96 -6.83
CA LEU A 61 2.54 10.60 -6.13
C LEU A 61 2.81 11.98 -6.73
N GLU A 62 3.64 12.79 -6.05
CA GLU A 62 4.00 14.14 -6.53
C GLU A 62 4.50 14.14 -8.00
N GLY A 63 5.34 13.17 -8.37
CA GLY A 63 5.85 13.05 -9.75
C GLY A 63 4.80 12.70 -10.81
N ASP A 64 3.65 12.12 -10.42
CA ASP A 64 2.56 11.78 -11.33
C ASP A 64 1.74 13.01 -11.77
N PHE A 65 2.00 14.18 -11.17
CA PHE A 65 1.38 15.47 -11.56
C PHE A 65 2.19 16.24 -12.61
N SER A 66 3.20 15.62 -13.21
CA SER A 66 3.90 16.18 -14.38
C SER A 66 3.03 16.09 -15.64
N SER A 67 3.15 17.08 -16.54
CA SER A 67 2.31 17.18 -17.75
C SER A 67 2.50 16.02 -18.74
N GLU A 68 3.64 15.34 -18.68
CA GLU A 68 4.01 14.21 -19.54
C GLU A 68 3.40 12.88 -19.07
N ALA A 69 2.85 12.84 -17.85
CA ALA A 69 2.38 11.60 -17.22
C ALA A 69 1.03 11.08 -17.76
N VAL A 70 0.26 11.89 -18.50
CA VAL A 70 -1.16 11.60 -18.79
C VAL A 70 -1.49 11.62 -20.28
N THR A 71 -2.00 10.49 -20.78
CA THR A 71 -2.52 10.33 -22.16
C THR A 71 -3.99 10.76 -22.27
N PRO A 72 -4.50 11.11 -23.46
CA PRO A 72 -5.92 11.41 -23.66
C PRO A 72 -6.86 10.29 -23.20
N ALA A 73 -6.49 9.03 -23.47
CA ALA A 73 -7.25 7.86 -23.04
C ALA A 73 -7.38 7.78 -21.51
N LEU A 74 -6.28 8.07 -20.78
CA LEU A 74 -6.32 8.11 -19.32
C LEU A 74 -7.22 9.26 -18.81
N LYS A 75 -7.23 10.43 -19.47
CA LYS A 75 -8.13 11.54 -19.09
C LYS A 75 -9.59 11.13 -19.17
N GLU A 76 -9.97 10.52 -20.29
CA GLU A 76 -11.33 10.02 -20.51
C GLU A 76 -11.69 8.96 -19.47
N TRP A 77 -10.80 8.00 -19.22
CA TRP A 77 -11.02 6.97 -18.22
C TRP A 77 -11.21 7.55 -16.81
N VAL A 78 -10.39 8.54 -16.40
CA VAL A 78 -10.53 9.23 -15.11
C VAL A 78 -11.88 9.95 -15.00
N GLN A 79 -12.30 10.64 -16.07
CA GLN A 79 -13.59 11.32 -16.10
C GLN A 79 -14.77 10.35 -15.94
N GLN A 80 -14.68 9.15 -16.51
CA GLN A 80 -15.75 8.16 -16.45
C GLN A 80 -15.75 7.35 -15.15
N ASN A 81 -14.57 7.04 -14.60
CA ASN A 81 -14.43 6.01 -13.54
C ASN A 81 -14.04 6.56 -12.17
N VAL A 82 -13.48 7.77 -12.11
CA VAL A 82 -12.93 8.37 -10.87
C VAL A 82 -13.70 9.64 -10.50
N MET A 83 -13.93 10.52 -11.47
CA MET A 83 -14.63 11.80 -11.26
C MET A 83 -16.02 11.67 -10.61
N PRO A 84 -16.84 10.63 -10.89
CA PRO A 84 -18.14 10.48 -10.22
C PRO A 84 -18.05 10.19 -8.71
N THR A 85 -16.93 9.69 -8.22
CA THR A 85 -16.74 9.24 -6.83
C THR A 85 -15.61 10.00 -6.12
N VAL A 86 -15.40 11.27 -6.48
CA VAL A 86 -14.30 12.07 -5.95
C VAL A 86 -14.47 12.31 -4.46
N ASP A 87 -13.52 11.79 -3.69
CA ASP A 87 -13.30 12.16 -2.30
C ASP A 87 -11.80 12.39 -2.07
N HIS A 88 -11.35 13.62 -2.36
CA HIS A 88 -9.95 14.01 -2.21
C HIS A 88 -9.53 14.22 -0.74
N ARG A 89 -10.47 14.26 0.21
CA ARG A 89 -10.17 14.48 1.63
C ARG A 89 -9.96 13.16 2.35
N ASN A 90 -10.66 12.11 1.96
CA ASN A 90 -10.49 10.77 2.51
C ASN A 90 -9.17 10.14 2.02
N VAL A 91 -8.28 9.77 2.95
CA VAL A 91 -6.96 9.21 2.62
C VAL A 91 -7.08 7.89 1.87
N GLY A 92 -7.92 6.97 2.34
CA GLY A 92 -8.18 5.70 1.68
C GLY A 92 -8.67 5.86 0.25
N ALA A 93 -9.62 6.78 0.01
CA ALA A 93 -10.14 7.07 -1.33
C ALA A 93 -9.06 7.62 -2.29
N ARG A 94 -8.11 8.43 -1.79
CA ARG A 94 -6.96 8.88 -2.59
C ARG A 94 -6.08 7.72 -3.04
N TYR A 95 -5.76 6.79 -2.13
CA TYR A 95 -4.99 5.59 -2.46
C TYR A 95 -5.75 4.63 -3.38
N GLU A 96 -7.05 4.44 -3.15
CA GLU A 96 -7.92 3.65 -4.03
C GLU A 96 -7.91 4.18 -5.47
N ASN A 97 -8.09 5.49 -5.64
CA ASN A 97 -8.01 6.11 -6.97
C ASN A 97 -6.61 5.97 -7.57
N SER A 98 -5.56 6.16 -6.77
CA SER A 98 -4.16 5.96 -7.22
C SER A 98 -3.92 4.52 -7.70
N ALA A 99 -4.42 3.51 -6.97
CA ALA A 99 -4.29 2.10 -7.33
C ALA A 99 -5.02 1.79 -8.65
N ARG A 100 -6.26 2.26 -8.80
CA ARG A 100 -7.06 2.05 -10.02
C ARG A 100 -6.43 2.75 -11.24
N ILE A 101 -5.89 3.96 -11.05
CA ILE A 101 -5.16 4.68 -12.10
C ILE A 101 -3.87 3.95 -12.49
N ALA A 102 -3.10 3.48 -11.51
CA ALA A 102 -1.88 2.71 -11.77
C ALA A 102 -2.18 1.41 -12.54
N GLU A 103 -3.24 0.70 -12.15
CA GLU A 103 -3.71 -0.51 -12.84
C GLU A 103 -4.12 -0.21 -14.29
N HIS A 104 -4.88 0.87 -14.53
CA HIS A 104 -5.25 1.30 -15.88
C HIS A 104 -4.03 1.71 -16.73
N ARG A 105 -2.99 2.26 -16.10
CA ARG A 105 -1.70 2.59 -16.76
C ARG A 105 -0.81 1.36 -16.99
N GLY A 106 -1.25 0.16 -16.63
CA GLY A 106 -0.53 -1.08 -16.85
C GLY A 106 0.54 -1.39 -15.79
N ALA A 107 0.43 -0.81 -14.60
CA ALA A 107 1.30 -1.21 -13.48
C ALA A 107 1.11 -2.70 -13.16
N SER A 108 2.19 -3.35 -12.74
CA SER A 108 2.15 -4.77 -12.37
C SER A 108 1.21 -5.00 -11.18
N ALA A 109 0.61 -6.20 -11.10
CA ALA A 109 -0.25 -6.57 -9.98
C ALA A 109 0.47 -6.40 -8.62
N PHE A 110 1.79 -6.65 -8.56
CA PHE A 110 2.60 -6.42 -7.36
C PHE A 110 2.65 -4.93 -6.96
N GLN A 111 2.85 -4.03 -7.92
CA GLN A 111 2.84 -2.59 -7.65
C GLN A 111 1.46 -2.12 -7.19
N VAL A 112 0.39 -2.56 -7.85
CA VAL A 112 -0.99 -2.18 -7.49
C VAL A 112 -1.35 -2.73 -6.10
N ALA A 113 -0.98 -3.96 -5.78
CA ALA A 113 -1.19 -4.56 -4.46
C ALA A 113 -0.56 -3.72 -3.33
N ASN A 114 0.66 -3.24 -3.56
CA ASN A 114 1.37 -2.37 -2.64
C ASN A 114 0.68 -1.01 -2.42
N ILE A 115 -0.04 -0.47 -3.41
CA ILE A 115 -0.81 0.77 -3.24
C ILE A 115 -2.06 0.49 -2.39
N TRP A 116 -2.77 -0.61 -2.65
CA TRP A 116 -3.92 -1.03 -1.84
C TRP A 116 -3.54 -1.35 -0.39
N LEU A 117 -2.38 -1.96 -0.17
CA LEU A 117 -1.87 -2.23 1.19
C LEU A 117 -1.69 -0.92 1.97
N ARG A 118 -1.10 0.10 1.34
CA ARG A 118 -0.96 1.44 1.95
C ARG A 118 -2.30 2.13 2.20
N ALA A 119 -3.30 1.89 1.36
CA ALA A 119 -4.67 2.33 1.64
C ALA A 119 -5.18 1.69 2.95
N GLY A 120 -4.99 0.38 3.11
CA GLY A 120 -5.35 -0.35 4.32
C GLY A 120 -4.65 0.14 5.58
N TRP A 121 -3.37 0.52 5.50
CA TRP A 121 -2.62 1.10 6.63
C TRP A 121 -3.09 2.50 7.06
N CYS A 122 -3.80 3.20 6.18
CA CYS A 122 -4.37 4.52 6.48
C CYS A 122 -5.73 4.44 7.18
N GLU A 123 -6.32 3.24 7.26
CA GLU A 123 -7.62 3.01 7.89
C GLU A 123 -7.47 2.45 9.30
N SER A 124 -8.51 2.58 10.13
CA SER A 124 -8.54 1.93 11.44
C SER A 124 -8.65 0.41 11.29
N GLN A 125 -8.03 -0.33 12.23
CA GLN A 125 -8.12 -1.79 12.25
C GLN A 125 -9.59 -2.23 12.36
N GLY A 126 -9.99 -3.17 11.50
CA GLY A 126 -11.36 -3.71 11.47
C GLY A 126 -12.40 -2.81 10.80
N SER A 127 -12.05 -1.61 10.31
CA SER A 127 -12.98 -0.81 9.50
C SER A 127 -13.35 -1.54 8.21
N GLU A 128 -14.57 -1.31 7.73
CA GLU A 128 -15.06 -1.90 6.47
C GLU A 128 -14.15 -1.51 5.30
N ALA A 129 -13.75 -0.23 5.22
CA ALA A 129 -12.81 0.27 4.22
C ALA A 129 -11.45 -0.44 4.32
N GLY A 130 -10.88 -0.55 5.53
CA GLY A 130 -9.61 -1.23 5.75
C GLY A 130 -9.64 -2.71 5.35
N VAL A 131 -10.71 -3.43 5.71
CA VAL A 131 -10.91 -4.84 5.31
C VAL A 131 -11.02 -4.96 3.78
N ARG A 132 -11.78 -4.07 3.13
CA ARG A 132 -11.89 -4.03 1.67
C ARG A 132 -10.53 -3.79 1.01
N PHE A 133 -9.76 -2.81 1.46
CA PHE A 133 -8.44 -2.50 0.89
C PHE A 133 -7.43 -3.65 1.07
N ARG A 134 -7.41 -4.29 2.24
CA ARG A 134 -6.56 -5.47 2.47
C ARG A 134 -6.96 -6.63 1.56
N ARG A 135 -8.25 -6.82 1.30
CA ARG A 135 -8.74 -7.83 0.33
C ARG A 135 -8.27 -7.51 -1.09
N GLU A 136 -8.38 -6.26 -1.55
CA GLU A 136 -7.89 -5.85 -2.87
C GLU A 136 -6.36 -6.04 -3.02
N ALA A 137 -5.60 -5.77 -1.95
CA ALA A 137 -4.16 -6.00 -1.89
C ALA A 137 -3.82 -7.49 -2.03
N VAL A 138 -4.45 -8.35 -1.23
CA VAL A 138 -4.25 -9.81 -1.27
C VAL A 138 -4.54 -10.37 -2.65
N THR A 139 -5.70 -10.05 -3.23
CA THR A 139 -6.08 -10.53 -4.57
C THR A 139 -5.00 -10.25 -5.61
N ARG A 140 -4.37 -9.07 -5.55
CA ARG A 140 -3.34 -8.65 -6.50
C ARG A 140 -1.96 -9.20 -6.18
N PHE A 141 -1.63 -9.38 -4.89
CA PHE A 141 -0.42 -10.10 -4.51
C PHE A 141 -0.49 -11.57 -4.95
N GLU A 142 -1.60 -12.27 -4.72
CA GLU A 142 -1.82 -13.64 -5.20
C GLU A 142 -1.71 -13.69 -6.74
N ALA A 143 -2.36 -12.77 -7.45
CA ALA A 143 -2.25 -12.69 -8.92
C ALA A 143 -0.83 -12.38 -9.43
N ALA A 144 -0.04 -11.61 -8.68
CA ALA A 144 1.36 -11.34 -9.00
C ALA A 144 2.23 -12.58 -8.77
N MET A 145 2.00 -13.31 -7.67
CA MET A 145 2.68 -14.57 -7.36
C MET A 145 2.42 -15.62 -8.43
N ASP A 146 1.16 -15.83 -8.80
CA ASP A 146 0.75 -16.82 -9.81
C ASP A 146 1.38 -16.57 -11.18
N LYS A 147 1.60 -15.29 -11.52
CA LYS A 147 2.22 -14.87 -12.79
C LYS A 147 3.74 -14.75 -12.73
N GLY A 148 4.36 -14.99 -11.58
CA GLY A 148 5.81 -14.79 -11.38
C GLY A 148 6.25 -13.33 -11.55
N LEU A 149 5.37 -12.37 -11.23
CA LEU A 149 5.62 -10.93 -11.36
C LEU A 149 6.13 -10.28 -10.07
N VAL A 150 6.29 -11.05 -9.00
CA VAL A 150 6.90 -10.58 -7.76
C VAL A 150 8.43 -10.57 -7.92
N PRO A 151 9.12 -9.45 -7.66
CA PRO A 151 10.58 -9.41 -7.66
C PRO A 151 11.19 -10.45 -6.73
N ARG A 152 12.34 -11.03 -7.11
CA ARG A 152 12.94 -12.15 -6.36
C ARG A 152 13.27 -11.80 -4.90
N ASP A 153 13.77 -10.59 -4.68
CA ASP A 153 14.09 -10.02 -3.37
C ASP A 153 12.85 -9.73 -2.52
N GLU A 154 11.68 -9.62 -3.16
CA GLU A 154 10.39 -9.37 -2.51
C GLU A 154 9.56 -10.65 -2.29
N LEU A 155 10.00 -11.83 -2.78
CA LEU A 155 9.22 -13.06 -2.71
C LEU A 155 8.87 -13.47 -1.27
N ALA A 156 9.84 -13.46 -0.36
CA ALA A 156 9.61 -13.82 1.04
C ALA A 156 8.65 -12.82 1.72
N ILE A 157 8.84 -11.52 1.47
CA ILE A 157 8.02 -10.45 2.02
C ILE A 157 6.59 -10.56 1.51
N ALA A 158 6.40 -10.72 0.20
CA ALA A 158 5.09 -10.89 -0.42
C ALA A 158 4.38 -12.13 0.10
N THR A 159 5.07 -13.26 0.19
CA THR A 159 4.53 -14.53 0.71
C THR A 159 4.03 -14.36 2.15
N TYR A 160 4.84 -13.74 3.01
CA TYR A 160 4.45 -13.45 4.39
C TYR A 160 3.27 -12.46 4.45
N LEU A 161 3.31 -11.36 3.69
CA LEU A 161 2.25 -10.36 3.67
C LEU A 161 0.91 -10.93 3.22
N ILE A 162 0.88 -11.83 2.23
CA ILE A 162 -0.37 -12.48 1.82
C ILE A 162 -0.99 -13.26 2.98
N GLY A 163 -0.17 -14.01 3.73
CA GLY A 163 -0.61 -14.74 4.92
C GLY A 163 -1.15 -13.80 6.01
N GLU A 164 -0.39 -12.76 6.34
CA GLU A 164 -0.77 -11.79 7.37
C GLU A 164 -2.02 -11.00 7.00
N LEU A 165 -2.18 -10.63 5.74
CA LEU A 165 -3.37 -9.94 5.28
C LEU A 165 -4.60 -10.87 5.29
N HIS A 166 -4.44 -12.15 4.91
CA HIS A 166 -5.50 -13.14 5.07
C HIS A 166 -5.94 -13.27 6.53
N ARG A 167 -4.99 -13.34 7.46
CA ARG A 167 -5.26 -13.40 8.91
C ARG A 167 -6.07 -12.18 9.36
N ARG A 168 -5.64 -10.98 8.96
CA ARG A 168 -6.29 -9.71 9.32
C ARG A 168 -7.70 -9.55 8.74
N ILE A 169 -8.01 -10.17 7.61
CA ILE A 169 -9.36 -10.18 7.03
C ILE A 169 -10.21 -11.40 7.46
N GLY A 170 -9.69 -12.24 8.37
CA GLY A 170 -10.41 -13.37 8.97
C GLY A 170 -10.28 -14.72 8.25
N ASN A 171 -9.47 -14.81 7.19
CA ASN A 171 -9.28 -16.04 6.42
C ASN A 171 -8.15 -16.90 7.00
N GLN A 172 -8.39 -17.53 8.16
CA GLN A 172 -7.35 -18.26 8.91
C GLN A 172 -6.72 -19.42 8.12
N ASP A 173 -7.53 -20.21 7.40
CA ASP A 173 -7.02 -21.35 6.62
C ASP A 173 -6.02 -20.90 5.55
N LYS A 174 -6.38 -19.85 4.80
CA LYS A 174 -5.48 -19.27 3.79
C LYS A 174 -4.25 -18.64 4.43
N ALA A 175 -4.40 -17.99 5.59
CA ALA A 175 -3.26 -17.42 6.30
C ALA A 175 -2.23 -18.49 6.64
N GLY A 176 -2.66 -19.62 7.24
CA GLY A 176 -1.78 -20.74 7.58
C GLY A 176 -1.09 -21.36 6.36
N LEU A 177 -1.81 -21.52 5.25
CA LEU A 177 -1.24 -22.01 3.98
C LEU A 177 -0.16 -21.08 3.41
N TRP A 178 -0.30 -19.77 3.57
CA TRP A 178 0.69 -18.81 3.11
C TRP A 178 1.87 -18.71 4.07
N PHE A 179 1.64 -18.74 5.38
CA PHE A 179 2.71 -18.76 6.38
C PHE A 179 3.62 -19.99 6.23
N SER A 180 3.07 -21.16 5.91
CA SER A 180 3.87 -22.38 5.72
C SER A 180 4.80 -22.33 4.50
N ARG A 181 4.57 -21.42 3.55
CA ARG A 181 5.40 -21.19 2.36
C ARG A 181 6.57 -20.23 2.62
N VAL A 182 6.55 -19.48 3.72
CA VAL A 182 7.57 -18.46 4.02
C VAL A 182 8.99 -19.04 4.10
N PRO A 183 9.26 -20.21 4.74
CA PRO A 183 10.60 -20.78 4.78
C PRO A 183 11.19 -21.07 3.40
N GLU A 184 10.39 -21.60 2.49
CA GLU A 184 10.81 -21.86 1.10
C GLU A 184 11.10 -20.55 0.36
N ALA A 185 10.25 -19.53 0.52
CA ALA A 185 10.43 -18.24 -0.11
C ALA A 185 11.65 -17.46 0.42
N VAL A 186 12.01 -17.63 1.70
CA VAL A 186 13.24 -17.07 2.30
C VAL A 186 14.48 -17.78 1.77
N GLY A 187 14.44 -19.11 1.66
CA GLY A 187 15.59 -19.93 1.26
C GLY A 187 16.82 -19.66 2.13
N ASP A 188 17.96 -19.38 1.49
CA ASP A 188 19.22 -19.10 2.16
C ASP A 188 19.44 -17.60 2.51
N ASN A 189 18.44 -16.73 2.28
CA ASN A 189 18.58 -15.30 2.55
C ASN A 189 18.61 -15.02 4.07
N ALA A 190 19.82 -14.86 4.62
CA ALA A 190 20.03 -14.61 6.04
C ALA A 190 19.31 -13.35 6.57
N GLU A 191 19.20 -12.29 5.75
CA GLU A 191 18.56 -11.04 6.15
C GLU A 191 17.04 -11.16 6.29
N GLN A 192 16.45 -12.21 5.71
CA GLN A 192 15.01 -12.45 5.71
C GLN A 192 14.60 -13.61 6.63
N LYS A 193 15.53 -14.29 7.31
CA LYS A 193 15.24 -15.41 8.22
C LYS A 193 14.24 -15.05 9.32
N TRP A 194 14.26 -13.82 9.83
CA TRP A 194 13.30 -13.34 10.83
C TRP A 194 11.83 -13.40 10.36
N LEU A 195 11.56 -13.44 9.05
CA LEU A 195 10.21 -13.62 8.52
C LEU A 195 9.65 -15.02 8.84
N ILE A 196 10.51 -16.03 8.99
CA ILE A 196 10.10 -17.40 9.36
C ILE A 196 9.54 -17.39 10.78
N ASP A 197 10.28 -16.80 11.73
CA ASP A 197 9.83 -16.70 13.13
C ASP A 197 8.57 -15.86 13.25
N LEU A 198 8.49 -14.76 12.47
CA LEU A 198 7.30 -13.93 12.44
C LEU A 198 6.09 -14.67 11.84
N ALA A 199 6.27 -15.46 10.78
CA ALA A 199 5.21 -16.29 10.21
C ALA A 199 4.70 -17.34 11.21
N ILE A 200 5.61 -17.99 11.94
CA ILE A 200 5.26 -18.93 13.01
C ILE A 200 4.47 -18.21 14.11
N GLN A 201 4.96 -17.05 14.59
CA GLN A 201 4.27 -16.26 15.60
C GLN A 201 2.86 -15.87 15.14
N GLN A 202 2.71 -15.31 13.94
CA GLN A 202 1.38 -14.91 13.45
C GLN A 202 0.45 -16.09 13.16
N SER A 203 0.98 -17.29 12.98
CA SER A 203 0.17 -18.49 12.81
C SER A 203 -0.31 -19.09 14.13
N THR A 204 0.38 -18.86 15.26
CA THR A 204 0.10 -19.53 16.55
C THR A 204 -0.38 -18.57 17.63
N GLU A 205 0.31 -17.45 17.79
CA GLU A 205 0.03 -16.42 18.80
C GLU A 205 0.15 -15.03 18.15
N PRO A 206 -0.87 -14.59 17.40
CA PRO A 206 -0.79 -13.35 16.63
C PRO A 206 -0.59 -12.12 17.50
N LYS A 207 0.27 -11.22 17.04
CA LYS A 207 0.57 -9.94 17.71
C LYS A 207 0.36 -8.79 16.71
N GLU A 208 0.10 -7.59 17.22
CA GLU A 208 -0.03 -6.41 16.37
C GLU A 208 1.32 -5.84 15.94
N PHE A 209 2.34 -5.94 16.81
CA PHE A 209 3.67 -5.38 16.58
C PHE A 209 4.72 -6.48 16.48
N VAL A 210 5.73 -6.24 15.65
CA VAL A 210 6.93 -7.07 15.54
C VAL A 210 7.80 -6.80 16.76
N ASP A 211 8.30 -7.87 17.37
CA ASP A 211 9.31 -7.77 18.41
C ASP A 211 10.66 -7.45 17.76
N GLU A 212 11.15 -6.21 17.98
CA GLU A 212 12.37 -5.74 17.35
C GLU A 212 13.63 -6.23 18.06
N GLU A 213 13.54 -6.60 19.34
CA GLU A 213 14.67 -7.14 20.12
C GLU A 213 15.07 -8.54 19.62
N ALA A 214 14.14 -9.26 18.97
CA ALA A 214 14.39 -10.56 18.36
C ALA A 214 15.07 -10.51 16.97
N ARG A 215 15.36 -9.31 16.43
CA ARG A 215 15.95 -9.11 15.08
C ARG A 215 17.44 -8.76 15.06
N THR A 216 18.05 -8.55 16.22
CA THR A 216 19.51 -8.33 16.41
C THR A 216 20.23 -9.63 16.73
#